data_AF-A0A7V6W394-F1
#
_entry.id   AF-A0A7V6W394-F1
#
_cell.length_a   1.000
_cell.length_b   1.000
_cell.length_c   1.000
_cell.angle_alpha   90.00
_cell.angle_beta   90.00
_cell.angle_gamma   90.00
#
_symmetry.space_group_name_H-M   'P 1'
#
loop_
_entity.id
_entity.type
_entity.pdbx_description
1 polymer ?
#
loop_
_entity_poly.entity_id
_entity_poly.type
_entity_poly.pdbx_seq_one_letter_code
_entity_poly.pdbx_strand_id
1 'polypeptide(L)'
;MKKTSKKAKRRYLMLTLLIFVFVSYLAMFGFDYYQKIKLNYETKKELENLYHELLAEEEILTSEVTRLQDPDYVAKFAREKHMYSKDGEIIIRIPKD
;
A
#
# COMPACT_ATOMS: atom_id res chain seq x y z
N MET A 1 -47.23 -42.80 -18.19
CA MET A 1 -45.90 -42.25 -17.84
C MET A 1 -44.85 -43.37 -17.94
N LYS A 2 -43.86 -43.27 -18.83
CA LYS A 2 -42.82 -44.31 -19.00
C LYS A 2 -42.02 -44.45 -17.70
N LYS A 3 -42.11 -45.61 -17.04
CA LYS A 3 -41.28 -45.94 -15.86
C LYS A 3 -39.82 -46.00 -16.30
N THR A 4 -39.03 -45.01 -15.93
CA THR A 4 -37.59 -45.01 -16.19
C THR A 4 -36.95 -46.21 -15.48
N SER A 5 -36.12 -46.96 -16.21
CA SER A 5 -35.42 -48.14 -15.68
C SER A 5 -34.59 -47.77 -14.46
N LYS A 6 -34.60 -48.61 -13.41
CA LYS A 6 -33.78 -48.41 -12.19
C LYS A 6 -32.30 -48.19 -12.52
N LYS A 7 -31.79 -48.82 -13.59
CA LYS A 7 -30.41 -48.63 -14.09
C LYS A 7 -30.16 -47.22 -14.63
N ALA A 8 -31.13 -46.64 -15.35
CA ALA A 8 -31.03 -45.28 -15.87
C ALA A 8 -31.03 -44.25 -14.73
N LYS A 9 -31.90 -44.41 -13.72
CA LYS A 9 -31.90 -43.55 -12.52
C LYS A 9 -30.56 -43.58 -11.77
N ARG A 10 -29.97 -44.77 -11.60
CA ARG A 10 -28.65 -44.92 -10.96
C ARG A 10 -27.54 -44.22 -11.78
N ARG A 11 -27.59 -44.30 -13.11
CA ARG A 11 -26.62 -43.62 -13.99
C ARG A 11 -26.73 -42.10 -13.90
N TYR A 12 -27.95 -41.56 -13.88
CA TYR A 12 -28.16 -40.11 -13.67
C TYR A 12 -27.68 -39.65 -12.29
N LEU A 13 -27.95 -40.42 -11.23
CA LEU A 13 -27.51 -40.09 -9.87
C LEU A 13 -25.97 -40.06 -9.74
N MET A 14 -25.28 -41.00 -10.38
CA MET A 14 -23.81 -41.01 -10.43
C MET A 14 -23.28 -39.80 -11.22
N LEU A 15 -23.93 -39.45 -12.33
CA LEU A 15 -23.53 -38.31 -13.16
C LEU A 15 -23.72 -36.97 -12.41
N THR A 16 -24.84 -36.80 -11.71
CA THR A 16 -25.10 -35.59 -10.91
C THR A 16 -24.12 -35.46 -9.74
N LEU A 17 -23.75 -36.57 -9.09
CA LEU A 17 -22.72 -36.58 -8.05
C LEU A 17 -21.35 -36.15 -8.61
N LEU A 18 -20.99 -36.65 -9.79
CA LEU A 18 -19.70 -36.32 -10.42
C LEU A 18 -19.64 -34.84 -10.80
N ILE A 19 -20.73 -34.29 -11.36
CA ILE A 19 -20.85 -32.86 -11.64
C ILE A 19 -20.76 -32.04 -10.34
N PHE A 20 -21.41 -32.48 -9.26
CA PHE A 20 -21.38 -31.78 -7.98
C PHE A 20 -19.96 -31.72 -7.41
N VAL A 21 -19.22 -32.84 -7.45
CA VAL A 21 -17.81 -32.87 -7.04
C VAL A 21 -16.99 -31.89 -7.89
N PHE A 22 -17.17 -31.90 -9.21
CA PHE A 22 -16.44 -31.00 -10.11
C PHE A 22 -16.74 -29.52 -9.86
N VAL A 23 -18.01 -29.16 -9.65
CA VAL A 23 -18.44 -27.79 -9.33
C VAL A 23 -17.88 -27.36 -7.97
N SER A 24 -17.94 -28.23 -6.97
CA SER A 24 -17.38 -27.93 -5.64
C SER A 24 -15.87 -27.71 -5.67
N TYR A 25 -15.14 -28.49 -6.47
CA TYR A 25 -13.71 -28.32 -6.70
C TYR A 25 -13.42 -26.96 -7.34
N LEU A 26 -14.12 -26.60 -8.42
CA LEU A 26 -13.96 -25.30 -9.07
C LEU A 26 -14.30 -24.14 -8.14
N ALA A 27 -15.33 -24.28 -7.31
CA ALA A 27 -15.72 -23.24 -6.35
C ALA A 27 -14.64 -23.02 -5.28
N MET A 28 -14.05 -24.09 -4.72
CA MET A 28 -12.94 -23.97 -3.76
C MET A 28 -11.73 -23.30 -4.40
N PHE A 29 -11.33 -23.72 -5.60
CA PHE A 29 -10.22 -23.09 -6.32
C PHE A 29 -10.51 -21.63 -6.64
N GLY A 30 -11.70 -21.31 -7.14
CA GLY A 30 -12.10 -19.94 -7.46
C GLY A 30 -12.08 -19.02 -6.24
N PHE A 31 -12.49 -19.51 -5.08
CA PHE A 31 -12.49 -18.74 -3.83
C PHE A 31 -11.07 -18.38 -3.36
N ASP A 32 -10.13 -19.33 -3.39
CA ASP A 32 -8.73 -19.10 -3.02
C ASP A 32 -8.06 -18.06 -3.92
N TYR A 33 -8.26 -18.18 -5.24
CA TYR A 33 -7.75 -17.18 -6.19
C TYR A 33 -8.40 -15.82 -6.01
N TYR A 34 -9.71 -15.76 -5.76
CA TYR A 34 -10.40 -14.50 -5.52
C TYR A 34 -9.84 -13.77 -4.29
N GLN A 35 -9.61 -14.49 -3.18
CA GLN A 35 -9.00 -13.90 -1.99
C GLN A 35 -7.59 -13.37 -2.25
N LYS A 36 -6.75 -14.15 -2.94
CA LYS A 36 -5.39 -13.73 -3.31
C LYS A 36 -5.38 -12.50 -4.20
N ILE A 37 -6.25 -12.45 -5.20
CA ILE A 37 -6.37 -11.29 -6.10
C ILE A 37 -6.83 -10.06 -5.32
N LYS A 38 -7.82 -10.21 -4.44
CA LYS A 38 -8.29 -9.11 -3.60
C LYS A 38 -7.17 -8.57 -2.70
N LEU A 39 -6.45 -9.45 -2.02
CA LEU A 39 -5.34 -9.07 -1.15
C LEU A 39 -4.24 -8.36 -1.95
N ASN A 40 -3.82 -8.93 -3.08
CA ASN A 40 -2.80 -8.31 -3.93
C ASN A 40 -3.24 -6.92 -4.43
N TYR A 41 -4.52 -6.73 -4.73
CA TYR A 41 -5.03 -5.43 -5.14
C TYR A 41 -4.94 -4.39 -4.01
N GLU A 42 -5.32 -4.78 -2.78
CA GLU A 42 -5.21 -3.93 -1.60
C GLU A 42 -3.74 -3.59 -1.30
N THR A 43 -2.86 -4.59 -1.25
CA THR A 43 -1.41 -4.39 -1.03
C THR A 43 -0.79 -3.53 -2.10
N LYS A 44 -1.17 -3.72 -3.38
CA LYS A 44 -0.67 -2.88 -4.48
C LYS A 44 -1.04 -1.41 -4.28
N LYS A 45 -2.28 -1.14 -3.87
CA LYS A 45 -2.75 0.22 -3.61
C LYS A 45 -2.00 0.87 -2.44
N GLU A 46 -1.75 0.11 -1.37
CA GLU A 46 -0.95 0.59 -0.24
C GLU A 46 0.49 0.91 -0.65
N LEU A 47 1.11 0.02 -1.42
CA LEU A 47 2.46 0.23 -1.94
C LEU A 47 2.56 1.44 -2.87
N GLU A 48 1.55 1.66 -3.71
CA GLU A 48 1.50 2.81 -4.61
C GLU A 48 1.38 4.12 -3.84
N ASN A 49 0.56 4.16 -2.78
CA ASN A 49 0.49 5.31 -1.89
C ASN A 49 1.82 5.58 -1.19
N LEU A 50 2.44 4.53 -0.63
CA LEU A 50 3.72 4.64 0.06
C LEU A 50 4.83 5.09 -0.89
N TYR A 51 4.81 4.60 -2.13
CA TYR A 51 5.73 5.04 -3.17
C TYR A 51 5.59 6.54 -3.47
N HIS A 52 4.37 7.05 -3.59
CA HIS A 52 4.15 8.49 -3.79
C HIS A 52 4.54 9.34 -2.59
N GLU A 53 4.32 8.85 -1.37
CA GLU A 53 4.76 9.51 -0.15
C GLU A 53 6.29 9.61 -0.10
N LEU A 54 7.00 8.51 -0.39
CA LEU A 54 8.46 8.50 -0.44
C LEU A 54 9.02 9.42 -1.53
N LEU A 55 8.38 9.49 -2.71
CA LEU A 55 8.79 10.42 -3.76
C LEU A 55 8.65 11.88 -3.33
N ALA A 56 7.56 12.22 -2.63
CA ALA A 56 7.36 13.56 -2.10
C ALA A 56 8.39 13.90 -1.01
N GLU A 57 8.70 12.94 -0.13
CA GLU A 57 9.74 13.09 0.88
C GLU A 57 11.13 13.27 0.25
N GLU A 58 11.44 12.48 -0.78
CA GLU A 58 12.68 12.60 -1.55
C GLU A 58 12.83 14.01 -2.15
N GLU A 59 11.78 14.54 -2.78
CA GLU A 59 11.80 15.89 -3.38
C GLU A 59 12.04 16.98 -2.32
N ILE A 60 11.38 16.86 -1.16
CA ILE A 60 11.58 17.79 -0.03
C ILE A 60 13.03 17.72 0.44
N LEU A 61 13.56 16.53 0.68
CA LEU A 61 14.93 16.31 1.15
C LEU A 61 15.96 16.80 0.12
N THR A 62 15.76 16.55 -1.17
CA THR A 62 16.67 17.05 -2.22
C THR A 62 16.64 18.58 -2.30
N SER A 63 15.46 19.19 -2.17
CA SER A 63 15.33 20.65 -2.10
C SER A 63 16.05 21.22 -0.87
N GLU A 64 15.97 20.55 0.28
CA GLU A 64 16.63 20.95 1.51
C GLU A 64 18.15 20.80 1.40
N VAL A 65 18.64 19.69 0.86
CA VAL A 65 20.08 19.49 0.57
C VAL A 65 20.59 20.60 -0.35
N THR A 66 19.85 20.94 -1.41
CA THR A 66 20.23 22.01 -2.33
C THR A 66 20.30 23.36 -1.61
N ARG A 67 19.33 23.67 -0.75
CA ARG A 67 19.34 24.88 0.06
C ARG A 67 20.49 24.89 1.07
N LEU A 68 20.82 23.75 1.66
CA LEU A 68 21.95 23.60 2.58
C LEU A 68 23.32 23.74 1.89
N GLN A 69 23.41 23.69 0.56
CA GLN A 69 24.62 24.04 -0.17
C GLN A 69 24.83 25.56 -0.28
N ASP A 70 23.78 26.37 -0.08
CA ASP A 70 23.86 27.82 -0.10
C ASP A 70 24.34 28.34 1.28
N PRO A 71 25.54 28.96 1.35
CA PRO A 71 26.11 29.44 2.61
C PRO A 71 25.27 30.53 3.30
N ASP A 72 24.53 31.35 2.55
CA ASP A 72 23.66 32.37 3.13
C ASP A 72 22.42 31.73 3.77
N TYR A 73 21.88 30.69 3.13
CA TYR A 73 20.80 29.88 3.69
C TYR A 73 21.24 29.15 4.96
N VAL A 74 22.43 28.53 4.95
CA VAL A 74 23.00 27.84 6.12
C VAL A 74 23.23 28.82 7.28
N ALA A 75 23.78 30.01 7.00
CA ALA A 75 23.98 31.03 8.02
C ALA A 75 22.65 31.49 8.63
N LYS A 76 21.60 31.68 7.81
CA LYS A 76 20.25 32.01 8.28
C LYS A 76 19.64 30.88 9.11
N PHE A 77 19.76 29.65 8.65
CA PHE A 77 19.28 28.46 9.36
C PHE A 77 19.96 28.30 10.73
N ALA A 78 21.28 28.50 10.80
CA ALA A 78 22.04 28.45 12.05
C ALA A 78 21.60 29.55 13.03
N ARG A 79 21.34 30.77 12.55
CA ARG A 79 20.79 31.86 13.39
C ARG A 79 19.41 31.52 13.92
N GLU A 80 18.49 31.05 13.07
CA GLU A 80 17.10 30.78 13.44
C GLU A 80 16.92 29.54 14.32
N LYS A 81 17.58 28.43 13.99
CA LYS A 81 17.39 27.14 14.68
C LYS A 81 18.36 26.92 15.82
N HIS A 82 19.58 27.44 15.71
CA HIS A 82 20.66 27.16 16.65
C HIS A 82 21.13 28.40 17.42
N MET A 83 20.45 29.55 17.24
CA MET A 83 20.82 30.81 17.89
C MET A 83 22.29 31.17 17.64
N TYR A 84 22.82 30.84 16.46
CA TYR A 84 24.17 31.22 16.07
C TYR A 84 24.22 32.72 15.77
N SER A 85 25.37 33.36 15.95
CA SER A 85 25.54 34.81 15.77
C SER A 85 26.95 35.08 15.30
N LYS A 86 27.13 35.95 14.30
CA LYS A 86 28.46 36.37 13.83
C LYS A 86 29.06 37.43 14.77
N ASP A 87 30.38 37.64 14.71
CA ASP A 87 31.04 38.74 15.42
C ASP A 87 30.36 40.09 15.11
N GLY A 88 29.85 40.72 16.17
CA GLY A 88 29.08 41.97 16.12
C GLY A 88 27.55 41.81 16.12
N GLU A 89 27.01 40.59 16.05
CA GLU A 89 25.56 40.31 16.15
C GLU A 89 25.15 39.94 17.60
N ILE A 90 23.98 40.40 18.06
CA ILE A 90 23.44 40.14 19.41
C ILE A 90 22.18 39.27 19.32
N ILE A 91 22.14 38.15 20.05
CA ILE A 91 20.98 37.26 20.10
C ILE A 91 19.97 37.79 21.14
N ILE A 92 18.78 38.16 20.69
CA ILE A 92 17.70 38.63 21.58
C ILE A 92 16.76 37.46 21.89
N ARG A 93 16.68 37.06 23.16
CA ARG A 93 15.73 36.03 23.63
C ARG A 93 14.51 36.72 24.21
N ILE A 94 13.36 36.58 23.55
CA ILE A 94 12.08 37.06 24.08
C ILE A 94 11.52 35.94 24.97
N PRO A 95 11.28 36.19 26.27
CA PRO A 95 10.66 35.20 27.14
C PRO A 95 9.26 34.85 26.61
N LYS A 96 8.93 33.57 26.55
CA LYS A 96 7.54 33.15 26.35
C LYS A 96 6.84 33.26 27.71
N ASP A 97 5.69 33.94 27.71
CA ASP A 97 4.80 34.10 28.86
C ASP A 97 4.42 32.75 29.49
#